data_AF-A0A7L2MRA5-F1
#
_entry.id   AF-A0A7L2MRA5-F1
#
_cell.length_a   1.000
_cell.length_b   1.000
_cell.length_c   1.000
_cell.angle_alpha   90.00
_cell.angle_beta   90.00
_cell.angle_gamma   90.00
#
_symmetry.space_group_name_H-M   'P 1'
#
loop_
_entity.id
_entity.type
_entity.pdbx_description
1 polymer ?
#
loop_
_entity_poly.entity_id
_entity_poly.type
_entity_poly.pdbx_seq_one_letter_code
_entity_poly.pdbx_strand_id
1 'polypeptide(L)' 'GRVEVPRSVTAVLGQDVVLPCRYRAQEQEQVVQVTWLKRGAGAVPAEVAVLNPQHG' A
#
# COMPACT_ATOMS: atom_id res chain seq x y z
N GLY A 1 -11.37 -10.04 -0.90
CA GLY A 1 -10.73 -9.28 -1.99
C GLY A 1 -9.24 -9.53 -2.04
N ARG A 2 -8.55 -9.03 -3.06
CA ARG A 2 -7.09 -9.23 -3.25
C ARG A 2 -6.38 -7.90 -3.49
N VAL A 3 -5.23 -7.71 -2.84
CA VAL A 3 -4.32 -6.61 -3.16
C VAL A 3 -3.45 -7.01 -4.35
N GLU A 4 -3.47 -6.20 -5.39
CA GLU A 4 -2.66 -6.32 -6.60
C GLU A 4 -1.59 -5.21 -6.58
N VAL A 5 -0.33 -5.62 -6.59
CA VAL A 5 0.84 -4.73 -6.61
C VAL A 5 1.88 -5.27 -7.60
N PRO A 6 2.69 -4.42 -8.24
CA PRO A 6 3.85 -4.88 -9.00
C PRO A 6 4.84 -5.61 -8.10
N ARG A 7 5.57 -6.57 -8.67
CA ARG A 7 6.65 -7.26 -7.96
C ARG A 7 7.83 -6.35 -7.65
N SER A 8 8.10 -5.37 -8.52
CA SER A 8 9.18 -4.42 -8.37
C SER A 8 8.77 -3.06 -8.95
N VAL A 9 9.29 -2.01 -8.33
CA VAL A 9 9.25 -0.63 -8.82
C VAL A 9 10.68 -0.12 -8.70
N THR A 10 11.19 0.52 -9.74
CA THR A 10 12.52 1.13 -9.75
C THR A 10 12.34 2.65 -9.77
N ALA A 11 13.14 3.36 -8.99
CA ALA A 11 13.11 4.80 -8.89
C ALA A 11 14.52 5.38 -9.00
N VAL A 12 14.59 6.66 -9.36
CA VAL A 12 15.84 7.42 -9.36
C VAL A 12 16.11 7.96 -7.96
N LEU A 13 17.35 7.87 -7.49
CA LEU A 13 17.73 8.39 -6.18
C LEU A 13 17.43 9.90 -6.09
N GLY A 14 16.76 10.31 -5.01
CA GLY A 14 16.37 11.70 -4.79
C GLY A 14 15.11 12.14 -5.55
N GLN A 15 14.41 11.21 -6.20
CA GLN A 15 13.10 11.46 -6.79
C GLN A 15 12.02 10.72 -6.02
N ASP A 16 10.82 11.31 -5.98
CA ASP A 16 9.65 10.63 -5.45
C ASP A 16 9.29 9.42 -6.31
N VAL A 17 8.67 8.42 -5.68
CA VAL A 17 8.20 7.21 -6.36
C VAL A 17 6.75 6.95 -5.98
N VAL A 18 5.96 6.55 -6.98
CA VAL A 18 4.62 6.04 -6.76
C VAL A 18 4.71 4.52 -6.62
N LEU A 19 4.21 4.00 -5.50
CA LEU A 19 3.98 2.57 -5.32
C LEU A 19 2.53 2.26 -5.69
N PRO A 20 2.25 1.71 -6.89
CA PRO A 20 0.87 1.45 -7.28
C PRO A 20 0.32 0.25 -6.51
N CYS A 21 -0.89 0.41 -5.97
CA CYS A 21 -1.67 -0.67 -5.40
C CYS A 21 -3.11 -0.61 -5.89
N ARG A 22 -3.73 -1.77 -6.06
CA ARG A 22 -5.17 -1.89 -6.33
C ARG A 22 -5.76 -2.95 -5.43
N TYR A 23 -6.96 -2.70 -4.91
CA TYR A 23 -7.75 -3.73 -4.25
C TYR A 23 -8.86 -4.21 -5.18
N ARG A 24 -8.86 -5.51 -5.49
CA ARG A 24 -9.97 -6.17 -6.18
C ARG A 24 -10.94 -6.70 -5.13
N ALA A 25 -12.00 -5.93 -4.88
CA ALA A 25 -13.10 -6.30 -4.01
C ALA A 25 -13.92 -7.45 -4.60
N GLN A 26 -14.44 -8.32 -3.74
CA GLN A 26 -15.52 -9.26 -4.05
C GLN A 26 -16.88 -8.57 -3.83
N GLU A 27 -17.98 -9.22 -4.23
CA GLU A 27 -19.32 -8.67 -3.99
C GLU A 27 -19.50 -8.34 -2.49
N GLN A 28 -20.07 -7.16 -2.23
CA GLN A 28 -20.36 -6.63 -0.89
C GLN A 28 -19.14 -6.25 -0.03
N GLU A 29 -17.90 -6.34 -0.54
CA GLU A 29 -16.72 -5.83 0.17
C GLU A 29 -16.56 -4.31 -0.02
N GLN A 30 -16.33 -3.59 1.07
CA GLN A 30 -15.95 -2.17 1.05
C GLN A 30 -14.57 -1.98 1.71
N VAL A 31 -13.74 -1.13 1.11
CA VAL A 31 -12.45 -0.75 1.68
C VAL A 31 -12.65 0.41 2.64
N VAL A 32 -12.38 0.18 3.93
CA VAL A 32 -12.55 1.19 4.99
C VAL A 32 -11.23 1.79 5.47
N GLN A 33 -10.10 1.14 5.15
CA GLN A 33 -8.77 1.64 5.47
C GLN A 33 -7.73 1.02 4.54
N VAL A 34 -6.72 1.81 4.18
CA VAL A 34 -5.53 1.35 3.47
C VAL A 34 -4.31 1.72 4.31
N THR A 35 -3.48 0.75 4.64
CA THR A 35 -2.22 0.96 5.38
C THR A 35 -1.04 0.50 4.54
N TRP A 36 -0.04 1.37 4.38
CA TRP A 36 1.23 1.03 3.78
C TRP A 36 2.25 0.68 4.87
N LEU A 37 2.91 -0.47 4.70
CA LEU A 37 3.93 -0.96 5.61
C LEU A 37 5.25 -1.14 4.86
N LYS A 38 6.33 -0.62 5.42
CA LYS A 38 7.70 -0.91 4.97
C LYS A 38 8.23 -2.11 5.74
N ARG A 39 8.52 -3.20 5.04
CA ARG A 39 9.17 -4.39 5.61
C ARG A 39 10.68 -4.29 5.39
N GLY A 40 11.46 -4.33 6.47
CA GLY A 40 12.92 -4.41 6.42
C GLY A 40 13.43 -5.85 6.43
N ALA A 41 14.71 -6.05 6.14
CA ALA A 41 15.37 -7.35 6.27
C ALA A 41 15.47 -7.75 7.77
N GLY A 42 14.43 -8.39 8.31
CA GLY A 42 14.39 -8.89 9.68
C GLY A 42 13.80 -7.94 10.73
N ALA A 43 13.35 -6.74 10.33
CA ALA A 43 12.72 -5.78 11.25
C ALA A 43 11.18 -5.95 11.28
N VAL A 44 10.57 -5.54 12.39
CA VAL A 44 9.12 -5.39 12.50
C VAL A 44 8.63 -4.46 11.39
N PRO A 45 7.56 -4.79 10.65
CA PRO A 45 6.99 -3.90 9.65
C PRO A 45 6.68 -2.53 10.25
N ALA A 46 7.18 -1.46 9.62
CA ALA A 46 6.91 -0.10 10.04
C ALA A 46 5.78 0.50 9.19
N GLU A 47 4.83 1.14 9.85
CA GLU A 47 3.79 1.91 9.16
C GLU A 47 4.39 3.17 8.52
N VAL A 48 4.04 3.41 7.26
CA VAL A 48 4.53 4.57 6.50
C VAL A 48 3.41 5.49 6.03
N ALA A 49 2.19 4.99 5.88
CA ALA A 49 1.01 5.80 5.59
C ALA A 49 -0.28 5.04 5.93
N VAL A 50 -1.30 5.76 6.39
CA VAL A 50 -2.66 5.26 6.58
C VAL A 50 -3.61 6.21 5.85
N LEU A 51 -4.52 5.62 5.08
CA LEU A 51 -5.62 6.33 4.44
C LEU A 51 -6.93 5.72 4.94
N ASN A 52 -7.72 6.51 5.65
CA ASN A 52 -9.11 6.19 5.94
C ASN A 52 -10.00 7.05 5.03
N PRO A 53 -10.77 6.46 4.08
CA PRO A 53 -11.60 7.22 3.16
C PRO A 53 -12.67 8.09 3.82
N GLN A 54 -13.01 7.83 5.09
CA GLN A 54 -14.05 8.55 5.83
C GLN A 54 -13.52 9.78 6.58
N HIS A 55 -12.21 9.86 6.81
CA HIS A 55 -11.59 10.86 7.68
C HIS A 55 -10.39 11.57 7.04
N GLY A 56 -10.24 11.41 5.70
CA GLY A 56 -9.08 11.83 4.90
C GLY A 56 -8.41 13.11 5.36
#